data_AF-A0A1F8BDG4-F1
#
_entry.id   AF-A0A1F8BDG4-F1
#
_cell.length_a   1.000
_cell.length_b   1.000
_cell.length_c   1.000
_cell.angle_alpha   90.00
_cell.angle_beta   90.00
_cell.angle_gamma   90.00
#
_symmetry.space_group_name_H-M   'P 1'
#
loop_
_entity.id
_entity.type
_entity.pdbx_description
1 polymer ?
#
loop_
_entity_poly.entity_id
_entity_poly.type
_entity_poly.pdbx_seq_one_letter_code
_entity_poly.pdbx_strand_id
1 'polypeptide(L)'
;MIFYLFRHGDTYCSKYGYPYGKQIESAEIIHDGVSQAKEIAAKLDKEEVGVIYSSPIKRCVQTVEIIKKEVPAIEVVFSQRLEEEKVSRGLENLKDLTQRIKAFLDEIKTVESEKVGVCSHGWPLAVIIAILKKRNILKFDLSNYPKCGELVLIDTE
;
A
#
# COMPACT_ATOMS: atom_id res chain seq x y z
N MET A 1 -11.14 -0.26 14.24
CA MET A 1 -9.80 -0.14 13.61
C MET A 1 -9.96 0.46 12.23
N ILE A 2 -9.24 1.54 11.96
CA ILE A 2 -9.33 2.33 10.74
C ILE A 2 -8.05 2.13 9.91
N PHE A 3 -8.23 1.76 8.65
CA PHE A 3 -7.15 1.55 7.68
C PHE A 3 -7.02 2.74 6.73
N TYR A 4 -5.83 3.32 6.68
CA TYR A 4 -5.42 4.34 5.74
C TYR A 4 -4.58 3.69 4.64
N LEU A 5 -5.25 3.22 3.59
CA LEU A 5 -4.66 2.46 2.50
C LEU A 5 -4.22 3.40 1.39
N PHE A 6 -2.94 3.39 1.01
CA PHE A 6 -2.46 4.21 -0.09
C PHE A 6 -1.45 3.48 -0.96
N ARG A 7 -1.49 3.81 -2.25
CA ARG A 7 -0.49 3.33 -3.20
C ARG A 7 0.71 4.26 -3.18
N HIS A 8 1.90 3.69 -3.38
CA HIS A 8 3.14 4.46 -3.54
C HIS A 8 2.95 5.69 -4.45
N GLY A 9 3.80 6.71 -4.25
CA GLY A 9 3.83 7.88 -5.12
C GLY A 9 4.14 7.51 -6.57
N ASP A 10 3.76 8.36 -7.51
CA ASP A 10 3.95 8.11 -8.92
C ASP A 10 5.40 7.83 -9.28
N THR A 11 5.59 6.84 -10.14
CA THR A 11 6.84 6.59 -10.88
C THR A 11 6.62 7.00 -12.34
N TYR A 12 7.69 7.01 -13.15
CA TYR A 12 7.53 7.18 -14.60
C TYR A 12 6.56 6.15 -15.19
N CYS A 13 6.69 4.88 -14.79
CA CYS A 13 5.87 3.79 -15.31
C CYS A 13 4.40 3.93 -14.91
N SER A 14 4.10 4.25 -13.64
CA SER A 14 2.71 4.39 -13.21
C SER A 14 2.01 5.60 -13.82
N LYS A 15 2.72 6.75 -13.91
CA LYS A 15 2.16 7.99 -14.44
C LYS A 15 1.78 7.88 -15.91
N TYR A 16 2.63 7.22 -16.71
CA TYR A 16 2.43 7.11 -18.16
C TYR A 16 1.86 5.76 -18.60
N GLY A 17 1.51 4.87 -17.66
CA GLY A 17 0.89 3.57 -17.94
C GLY A 17 1.83 2.55 -18.59
N TYR A 18 3.15 2.67 -18.38
CA TYR A 18 4.11 1.71 -18.88
C TYR A 18 4.27 0.51 -17.92
N PRO A 19 4.46 -0.71 -18.44
CA PRO A 19 4.81 -1.85 -17.61
C PRO A 19 6.20 -1.66 -16.99
N TYR A 20 6.36 -2.06 -15.73
CA TYR A 20 7.65 -1.94 -15.04
C TYR A 20 8.75 -2.84 -15.63
N GLY A 21 8.40 -4.02 -16.14
CA GLY A 21 9.37 -4.97 -16.71
C GLY A 21 10.52 -5.25 -15.75
N LYS A 22 11.76 -5.03 -16.20
CA LYS A 22 12.98 -5.22 -15.38
C LYS A 22 13.10 -4.26 -14.19
N GLN A 23 12.30 -3.19 -14.17
CA GLN A 23 12.31 -2.17 -13.11
C GLN A 23 11.29 -2.44 -12.00
N ILE A 24 10.70 -3.64 -11.96
CA ILE A 24 9.64 -4.01 -10.99
C ILE A 24 10.03 -3.76 -9.52
N GLU A 25 11.30 -3.92 -9.19
CA GLU A 25 11.84 -3.70 -7.85
C GLU A 25 12.61 -2.37 -7.71
N SER A 26 13.14 -1.82 -8.81
CA SER A 26 14.08 -0.69 -8.80
C SER A 26 13.49 0.65 -9.22
N ALA A 27 12.27 0.67 -9.76
CA ALA A 27 11.62 1.92 -10.17
C ALA A 27 11.43 2.88 -9.00
N GLU A 28 11.77 4.14 -9.24
CA GLU A 28 11.74 5.21 -8.26
C GLU A 28 10.52 6.11 -8.46
N ILE A 29 10.09 6.75 -7.37
CA ILE A 29 9.09 7.81 -7.46
C ILE A 29 9.67 9.04 -8.16
N ILE A 30 8.83 9.75 -8.90
CA ILE A 30 9.18 11.02 -9.56
C ILE A 30 8.72 12.19 -8.70
N HIS A 31 8.99 13.41 -9.15
CA HIS A 31 8.60 14.65 -8.46
C HIS A 31 7.12 14.67 -8.03
N ASP A 32 6.21 14.26 -8.90
CA ASP A 32 4.77 14.21 -8.56
C ASP A 32 4.49 13.22 -7.43
N GLY A 33 5.20 12.10 -7.40
CA GLY A 33 5.13 11.12 -6.31
C GLY A 33 5.63 11.68 -4.97
N VAL A 34 6.58 12.61 -5.00
CA VAL A 34 7.03 13.33 -3.79
C VAL A 34 5.93 14.23 -3.25
N SER A 35 5.27 15.02 -4.12
CA SER A 35 4.13 15.85 -3.70
C SER A 35 2.99 15.01 -3.13
N GLN A 36 2.65 13.90 -3.79
CA GLN A 36 1.65 12.95 -3.30
C GLN A 36 1.99 12.38 -1.91
N ALA A 37 3.26 12.00 -1.69
CA ALA A 37 3.70 11.50 -0.39
C ALA A 37 3.55 12.55 0.72
N LYS A 38 3.83 13.82 0.43
CA LYS A 38 3.62 14.92 1.39
C LYS A 38 2.15 15.18 1.69
N GLU A 39 1.29 15.11 0.69
CA GLU A 39 -0.17 15.24 0.89
C GLU A 39 -0.72 14.10 1.74
N ILE A 40 -0.23 12.87 1.54
CA ILE A 40 -0.55 11.72 2.39
C ILE A 40 -0.04 11.97 3.81
N ALA A 41 1.20 12.45 3.96
CA ALA A 41 1.78 12.74 5.27
C ALA A 41 0.92 13.71 6.08
N ALA A 42 0.48 14.82 5.47
CA ALA A 42 -0.40 15.79 6.12
C ALA A 42 -1.74 15.19 6.56
N LYS A 43 -2.30 14.25 5.77
CA LYS A 43 -3.53 13.53 6.15
C LYS A 43 -3.29 12.59 7.33
N LEU A 44 -2.19 11.82 7.29
CA LEU A 44 -1.87 10.86 8.36
C LEU A 44 -1.55 11.56 9.68
N ASP A 45 -0.88 12.71 9.64
CA ASP A 45 -0.59 13.55 10.81
C ASP A 45 -1.89 14.09 11.43
N LYS A 46 -2.76 14.68 10.59
CA LYS A 46 -4.06 15.20 11.03
C LYS A 46 -4.92 14.14 11.71
N GLU A 47 -4.89 12.92 11.19
CA GLU A 47 -5.69 11.81 11.71
C GLU A 47 -4.97 11.02 12.82
N GLU A 48 -3.78 11.46 13.24
CA GLU A 48 -2.99 10.89 14.32
C GLU A 48 -2.64 9.39 14.10
N VAL A 49 -2.28 9.04 12.86
CA VAL A 49 -1.90 7.66 12.52
C VAL A 49 -0.49 7.38 13.06
N GLY A 50 -0.37 6.47 14.03
CA GLY A 50 0.90 6.18 14.70
C GLY A 50 1.85 5.22 13.97
N VAL A 51 1.34 4.39 13.05
CA VAL A 51 2.14 3.36 12.36
C VAL A 51 1.74 3.20 10.90
N ILE A 52 2.74 2.99 10.03
CA ILE A 52 2.58 2.62 8.62
C ILE A 52 3.23 1.25 8.38
N TYR A 53 2.46 0.33 7.82
CA TYR A 53 2.98 -0.90 7.24
C TYR A 53 3.25 -0.72 5.76
N SER A 54 4.48 -0.99 5.32
CA SER A 54 4.90 -0.72 3.94
C SER A 54 5.44 -1.97 3.25
N SER A 55 5.22 -2.04 1.94
CA SER A 55 6.05 -2.88 1.07
C SER A 55 7.52 -2.45 1.14
N PRO A 56 8.48 -3.39 1.10
CA PRO A 56 9.91 -3.10 1.03
C PRO A 56 10.38 -2.70 -0.38
N ILE A 57 9.50 -2.69 -1.39
CA ILE A 57 9.87 -2.29 -2.75
C ILE A 57 10.17 -0.79 -2.81
N LYS A 58 11.24 -0.42 -3.54
CA LYS A 58 11.87 0.91 -3.54
C LYS A 58 10.90 2.10 -3.60
N ARG A 59 9.92 2.07 -4.52
CA ARG A 59 8.91 3.14 -4.63
C ARG A 59 8.03 3.31 -3.38
N CYS A 60 7.69 2.23 -2.69
CA CYS A 60 6.99 2.32 -1.40
C CYS A 60 7.93 2.85 -0.32
N VAL A 61 9.18 2.36 -0.26
CA VAL A 61 10.21 2.84 0.67
C VAL A 61 10.38 4.35 0.56
N GLN A 62 10.63 4.87 -0.64
CA GLN A 62 10.78 6.32 -0.87
C GLN A 62 9.52 7.10 -0.46
N THR A 63 8.32 6.55 -0.70
CA THR A 63 7.06 7.17 -0.29
C THR A 63 6.98 7.31 1.23
N VAL A 64 7.24 6.22 1.98
CA VAL A 64 7.14 6.24 3.45
C VAL A 64 8.30 6.95 4.13
N GLU A 65 9.48 7.00 3.50
CA GLU A 65 10.61 7.82 3.98
C GLU A 65 10.28 9.31 3.93
N ILE A 66 9.61 9.77 2.87
CA ILE A 66 9.11 11.14 2.78
C ILE A 66 8.08 11.39 3.88
N ILE A 67 7.11 10.49 4.05
CA ILE A 67 6.09 10.62 5.11
C ILE A 67 6.75 10.68 6.49
N LYS A 68 7.70 9.80 6.79
CA LYS A 68 8.45 9.77 8.05
C LYS A 68 9.25 11.04 8.29
N LYS A 69 9.77 11.67 7.23
CA LYS A 69 10.47 12.96 7.32
C LYS A 69 9.52 14.10 7.68
N GLU A 70 8.33 14.13 7.09
CA GLU A 70 7.31 15.15 7.38
C GLU A 70 6.64 14.91 8.75
N VAL A 71 6.50 13.63 9.16
CA VAL A 71 5.86 13.22 10.43
C VAL A 71 6.76 12.22 11.18
N PRO A 72 7.79 12.69 11.90
CA PRO A 72 8.77 11.83 12.57
C PRO A 72 8.19 10.89 13.63
N ALA A 73 7.00 11.19 14.17
CA ALA A 73 6.33 10.36 15.17
C ALA A 73 5.82 9.02 14.59
N ILE A 74 5.51 8.95 13.30
CA ILE A 74 4.91 7.75 12.68
C ILE A 74 5.92 6.62 12.60
N GLU A 75 5.66 5.46 13.18
CA GLU A 75 6.51 4.27 13.00
C GLU A 75 6.32 3.67 11.59
N VAL A 76 7.39 3.14 10.99
CA VAL A 76 7.34 2.45 9.69
C VAL A 76 7.80 1.01 9.86
N VAL A 77 6.93 0.06 9.50
CA VAL A 77 7.19 -1.37 9.57
C VAL A 77 7.12 -1.97 8.17
N PHE A 78 8.19 -2.63 7.72
CA PHE A 78 8.22 -3.25 6.40
C PHE A 78 7.69 -4.69 6.43
N SER A 79 6.83 -5.02 5.47
CA SER A 79 6.28 -6.36 5.32
C SER A 79 6.41 -6.88 3.89
N GLN A 80 7.06 -8.04 3.74
CA GLN A 80 7.15 -8.79 2.49
C GLN A 80 5.76 -9.21 1.96
N ARG A 81 4.77 -9.34 2.86
CA ARG A 81 3.39 -9.66 2.49
C ARG A 81 2.68 -8.54 1.74
N LEU A 82 3.26 -7.34 1.69
CA LEU A 82 2.74 -6.17 0.98
C LEU A 82 3.44 -5.91 -0.37
N GLU A 83 4.35 -6.78 -0.82
CA GLU A 83 4.98 -6.66 -2.14
C GLU A 83 3.97 -6.66 -3.29
N GLU A 84 4.41 -6.12 -4.43
CA GLU A 84 3.66 -6.15 -5.69
C GLU A 84 3.23 -7.58 -6.04
N GLU A 85 2.12 -7.69 -6.76
CA GLU A 85 1.66 -9.00 -7.25
C GLU A 85 2.74 -9.66 -8.12
N LYS A 86 2.88 -10.98 -7.97
CA LYS A 86 3.78 -11.78 -8.84
C LYS A 86 2.99 -12.72 -9.75
N VAL A 87 1.67 -12.50 -9.84
CA VAL A 87 0.70 -13.23 -10.66
C VAL A 87 0.92 -12.99 -12.15
N SER A 88 1.12 -11.74 -12.57
CA SER A 88 1.43 -11.38 -13.96
C SER A 88 2.75 -11.98 -14.45
N ARG A 89 3.65 -12.34 -13.52
CA ARG A 89 4.94 -12.99 -13.78
C ARG A 89 4.88 -14.50 -13.67
N GLY A 90 3.73 -15.08 -13.31
CA GLY A 90 3.56 -16.52 -13.08
C GLY A 90 4.33 -17.07 -11.88
N LEU A 91 4.79 -16.20 -10.96
CA LEU A 91 5.56 -16.58 -9.77
C LEU A 91 4.67 -16.71 -8.51
N GLU A 92 3.41 -16.30 -8.63
CA GLU A 92 2.39 -16.35 -7.59
C GLU A 92 1.04 -16.60 -8.28
N ASN A 93 0.09 -17.26 -7.62
CA ASN A 93 -1.29 -17.30 -8.12
C ASN A 93 -2.21 -16.42 -7.23
N LEU A 94 -3.46 -16.19 -7.66
CA LEU A 94 -4.38 -15.33 -6.88
C LEU A 94 -4.65 -15.87 -5.46
N LYS A 95 -4.63 -17.19 -5.26
CA LYS A 95 -4.81 -17.80 -3.94
C LYS A 95 -3.61 -17.48 -3.04
N ASP A 96 -2.39 -17.60 -3.56
CA ASP A 96 -1.16 -17.27 -2.82
C ASP A 96 -1.14 -15.79 -2.41
N LEU A 97 -1.45 -14.88 -3.37
CA LEU A 97 -1.60 -13.45 -3.12
C LEU A 97 -2.63 -13.18 -2.02
N THR A 98 -3.80 -13.79 -2.13
CA THR A 98 -4.87 -13.65 -1.14
C THR A 98 -4.44 -14.17 0.23
N GLN A 99 -3.72 -15.29 0.28
CA GLN A 99 -3.28 -15.91 1.51
C GLN A 99 -2.24 -15.06 2.23
N ARG A 100 -1.23 -14.51 1.53
CA ARG A 100 -0.25 -13.62 2.18
C ARG A 100 -0.90 -12.32 2.68
N ILE A 101 -1.89 -11.79 1.96
CA ILE A 101 -2.61 -10.60 2.40
C ILE A 101 -3.49 -10.90 3.62
N LYS A 102 -4.18 -12.05 3.66
CA LYS A 102 -4.92 -12.49 4.85
C LYS A 102 -3.99 -12.63 6.05
N ALA A 103 -2.85 -13.30 5.89
CA ALA A 103 -1.86 -13.45 6.96
C ALA A 103 -1.37 -12.09 7.49
N PHE A 104 -1.18 -11.10 6.61
CA PHE A 104 -0.84 -9.74 7.00
C PHE A 104 -1.96 -9.03 7.77
N LEU A 105 -3.22 -9.16 7.33
CA LEU A 105 -4.36 -8.58 8.03
C LEU A 105 -4.60 -9.23 9.39
N ASP A 106 -4.40 -10.55 9.50
CA ASP A 106 -4.50 -11.27 10.76
C ASP A 106 -3.37 -10.86 11.73
N GLU A 107 -2.17 -10.58 11.21
CA GLU A 107 -1.05 -10.04 11.97
C GLU A 107 -1.35 -8.63 12.52
N ILE A 108 -1.91 -7.70 11.73
CA ILE A 108 -2.18 -6.34 12.21
C ILE A 108 -3.33 -6.29 13.21
N LYS A 109 -4.32 -7.17 13.08
CA LYS A 109 -5.46 -7.21 14.02
C LYS A 109 -5.06 -7.55 15.46
N THR A 110 -3.86 -8.08 15.70
CA THR A 110 -3.37 -8.34 17.06
C THR A 110 -2.66 -7.14 17.69
N VAL A 111 -2.47 -6.06 16.94
CA VAL A 111 -1.79 -4.84 17.38
C VAL A 111 -2.81 -3.90 18.05
N GLU A 112 -2.42 -3.26 19.15
CA GLU A 112 -3.27 -2.33 19.93
C GLU A 112 -3.50 -0.96 19.24
N SER A 113 -3.22 -0.83 17.93
CA SER A 113 -3.39 0.42 17.19
C SER A 113 -4.80 0.55 16.61
N GLU A 114 -5.51 1.61 16.96
CA GLU A 114 -6.84 1.90 16.41
C GLU A 114 -6.80 2.39 14.95
N LYS A 115 -5.70 3.06 14.54
CA LYS A 115 -5.51 3.65 13.21
C LYS A 115 -4.17 3.22 12.62
N VAL A 116 -4.20 2.65 11.41
CA VAL A 116 -3.00 2.12 10.75
C VAL A 116 -2.89 2.61 9.30
N GLY A 117 -1.70 3.01 8.88
CA GLY A 117 -1.38 3.28 7.49
C GLY A 117 -0.90 2.01 6.78
N VAL A 118 -1.24 1.85 5.51
CA VAL A 118 -0.73 0.75 4.67
C VAL A 118 -0.29 1.28 3.31
N CYS A 119 1.02 1.22 3.04
CA CYS A 119 1.63 1.59 1.77
C CYS A 119 1.94 0.35 0.93
N SER A 120 1.27 0.18 -0.21
CA SER A 120 1.49 -0.98 -1.07
C SER A 120 1.24 -0.65 -2.56
N HIS A 121 0.87 -1.66 -3.34
CA HIS A 121 0.74 -1.63 -4.80
C HIS A 121 -0.70 -1.92 -5.23
N GLY A 122 -0.99 -1.82 -6.52
CA GLY A 122 -2.36 -1.91 -7.04
C GLY A 122 -3.10 -3.18 -6.57
N TRP A 123 -2.65 -4.36 -7.00
CA TRP A 123 -3.36 -5.61 -6.71
C TRP A 123 -3.38 -5.98 -5.22
N PRO A 124 -2.26 -5.89 -4.46
CA PRO A 124 -2.30 -6.08 -3.01
C PRO A 124 -3.33 -5.18 -2.31
N LEU A 125 -3.42 -3.90 -2.67
CA LEU A 125 -4.40 -2.97 -2.10
C LEU A 125 -5.83 -3.35 -2.51
N ALA A 126 -6.07 -3.74 -3.77
CA ALA A 126 -7.36 -4.24 -4.20
C ALA A 126 -7.81 -5.46 -3.36
N VAL A 127 -6.89 -6.38 -3.08
CA VAL A 127 -7.16 -7.56 -2.24
C VAL A 127 -7.48 -7.15 -0.80
N ILE A 128 -6.71 -6.23 -0.21
CA ILE A 128 -6.98 -5.70 1.12
C ILE A 128 -8.38 -5.06 1.16
N ILE A 129 -8.68 -4.16 0.23
CA ILE A 129 -9.96 -3.45 0.15
C ILE A 129 -11.13 -4.42 0.04
N ALA A 130 -11.02 -5.45 -0.82
CA ALA A 130 -12.08 -6.44 -0.99
C ALA A 130 -12.29 -7.28 0.28
N ILE A 131 -11.21 -7.73 0.93
CA ILE A 131 -11.30 -8.50 2.17
C ILE A 131 -11.94 -7.67 3.28
N LEU A 132 -11.52 -6.41 3.46
CA LEU A 132 -12.05 -5.54 4.51
C LEU A 132 -13.52 -5.17 4.26
N LYS A 133 -13.92 -4.88 3.01
CA LYS A 133 -15.29 -4.45 2.70
C LYS A 133 -16.28 -5.61 2.53
N LYS A 134 -15.85 -6.73 1.96
CA LYS A 134 -16.75 -7.80 1.48
C LYS A 134 -16.44 -9.18 2.06
N ARG A 135 -15.35 -9.34 2.83
CA ARG A 135 -14.82 -10.62 3.34
C ARG A 135 -14.49 -11.67 2.29
N ASN A 136 -14.55 -11.31 1.00
CA ASN A 136 -14.28 -12.17 -0.13
C ASN A 136 -13.63 -11.36 -1.27
N ILE A 137 -12.90 -12.05 -2.15
CA ILE A 137 -12.23 -11.47 -3.32
C ILE A 137 -12.75 -12.12 -4.59
N LEU A 138 -13.19 -11.31 -5.55
CA LEU A 138 -13.56 -11.75 -6.89
C LEU A 138 -12.57 -11.18 -7.91
N LYS A 139 -12.45 -11.82 -9.07
CA LYS A 139 -11.45 -11.42 -10.09
C LYS A 139 -11.63 -9.96 -10.54
N PHE A 140 -12.86 -9.45 -10.58
CA PHE A 140 -13.13 -8.06 -10.95
C PHE A 140 -12.68 -7.06 -9.88
N ASP A 141 -12.58 -7.46 -8.61
CA ASP A 141 -12.13 -6.57 -7.54
C ASP A 141 -10.66 -6.19 -7.72
N LEU A 142 -9.85 -6.98 -8.44
CA LEU A 142 -8.45 -6.69 -8.74
C LEU A 142 -8.24 -5.43 -9.58
N SER A 143 -9.31 -4.89 -10.18
CA SER A 143 -9.28 -3.61 -10.89
C SER A 143 -9.62 -2.42 -9.99
N ASN A 144 -10.04 -2.68 -8.74
CA ASN A 144 -10.48 -1.68 -7.78
C ASN A 144 -9.36 -1.39 -6.76
N TYR A 145 -8.37 -0.61 -7.20
CA TYR A 145 -7.28 -0.12 -6.35
C TYR A 145 -7.11 1.39 -6.51
N PRO A 146 -6.62 2.07 -5.47
CA PRO A 146 -6.32 3.50 -5.55
C PRO A 146 -5.25 3.78 -6.61
N LYS A 147 -5.36 4.97 -7.24
CA LYS A 147 -4.27 5.50 -8.06
C LYS A 147 -3.03 5.75 -7.21
N CYS A 148 -1.87 5.90 -7.86
CA CYS A 148 -0.66 6.30 -7.14
C CYS A 148 -0.89 7.63 -6.43
N GLY A 149 -0.45 7.74 -5.17
CA GLY A 149 -0.68 8.92 -4.35
C GLY A 149 -2.11 9.10 -3.81
N GLU A 150 -3.03 8.19 -4.12
CA GLU A 150 -4.39 8.23 -3.57
C GLU A 150 -4.47 7.42 -2.28
N LEU A 151 -5.14 8.00 -1.28
CA LEU A 151 -5.40 7.40 0.02
C LEU A 151 -6.89 7.07 0.14
N VAL A 152 -7.18 5.85 0.57
CA VAL A 152 -8.51 5.32 0.82
C VAL A 152 -8.61 4.96 2.29
N LEU A 153 -9.65 5.47 2.95
CA LEU A 153 -9.99 5.12 4.32
C LEU A 153 -11.00 3.97 4.33
N ILE A 154 -10.75 2.97 5.17
CA ILE A 154 -11.71 1.90 5.48
C ILE A 154 -11.81 1.76 6.99
N ASP A 155 -13.00 2.00 7.52
CA ASP A 155 -13.36 1.64 8.88
C ASP A 155 -13.92 0.22 8.90
N THR A 156 -13.49 -0.57 9.88
CA THR A 156 -13.94 -1.97 10.07
C THR A 156 -14.83 -2.16 11.29
N GLU A 157 -15.24 -1.08 11.95
CA GLU A 157 -16.24 -1.06 13.02
C GLU A 157 -17.68 -1.24 12.51
#